data_AF-A0A3M7QWF6-F1
#
_entry.id   AF-A0A3M7QWF6-F1
#
_cell.length_a   1.000
_cell.length_b   1.000
_cell.length_c   1.000
_cell.angle_alpha   90.00
_cell.angle_beta   90.00
_cell.angle_gamma   90.00
#
_symmetry.space_group_name_H-M   'P 1'
#
loop_
_entity.id
_entity.type
_entity.pdbx_description
1 polymer ?
#
loop_
_entity_poly.entity_id
_entity_poly.type
_entity_poly.pdbx_seq_one_letter_code
_entity_poly.pdbx_strand_id
1 'polypeptide(L)'
;ERNFSFSNFFKAYSNDLIPVGLSFFQTEWDLSVKSVFYDYFDLKEPVYEFDFETKFVPRMEKYPKDIQPFNWYIQEYMDKKEINEQVMKDYLKILSPFGDAPEPAKYPLIDLKREGPRWFKFEAENVRKRRHQYSQIPFKYFSPTNSIREQIKNLPFQQEK
;
A
#
# COMPACT_ATOMS: atom_id res chain seq x y z
N GLU A 1 7.91 -11.19 -39.07
CA GLU A 1 8.55 -9.99 -38.46
C GLU A 1 7.45 -9.00 -38.08
N ARG A 2 7.50 -8.38 -36.90
CA ARG A 2 6.45 -7.45 -36.39
C ARG A 2 6.95 -6.04 -36.06
N ASN A 3 8.23 -5.76 -36.24
CA ASN A 3 8.78 -4.42 -36.03
C ASN A 3 8.36 -3.51 -37.20
N PHE A 4 7.51 -2.53 -36.93
CA PHE A 4 6.92 -1.66 -37.95
C PHE A 4 7.10 -0.19 -37.58
N SER A 5 7.67 0.58 -38.52
CA SER A 5 7.79 2.03 -38.39
C SER A 5 6.84 2.72 -39.37
N PHE A 6 5.73 3.24 -38.85
CA PHE A 6 4.73 3.96 -39.64
C PHE A 6 5.34 5.15 -40.39
N SER A 7 6.29 5.86 -39.78
CA SER A 7 6.95 7.02 -40.39
C SER A 7 7.71 6.65 -41.67
N ASN A 8 8.41 5.52 -41.68
CA ASN A 8 9.14 5.06 -42.86
C ASN A 8 8.18 4.56 -43.94
N PHE A 9 7.14 3.82 -43.52
CA PHE A 9 6.10 3.34 -44.41
C PHE A 9 5.39 4.50 -45.12
N PHE A 10 4.97 5.52 -44.37
CA PHE A 10 4.24 6.65 -44.94
C PHE A 10 5.10 7.49 -45.90
N LYS A 11 6.40 7.65 -45.61
CA LYS A 11 7.34 8.32 -46.54
C LYS A 11 7.50 7.58 -47.85
N ALA A 12 7.48 6.25 -47.85
CA ALA A 12 7.63 5.46 -49.05
C ALA A 12 6.40 5.54 -49.98
N TYR A 13 5.20 5.72 -49.41
CA TYR A 13 3.93 5.72 -50.15
C TYR A 13 3.21 7.07 -50.13
N SER A 14 3.95 8.17 -49.91
CA SER A 14 3.37 9.51 -49.75
C SER A 14 2.54 9.98 -50.94
N ASN A 15 2.80 9.43 -52.13
CA ASN A 15 2.12 9.82 -53.36
C ASN A 15 0.82 9.03 -53.60
N ASP A 16 0.70 7.84 -53.00
CA ASP A 16 -0.37 6.89 -53.28
C ASP A 16 -1.35 6.70 -52.10
N LEU A 17 -0.91 7.01 -50.87
CA LEU A 17 -1.67 6.79 -49.65
C LEU A 17 -1.94 8.08 -48.90
N ILE A 18 -3.22 8.34 -48.61
CA ILE A 18 -3.69 9.45 -47.79
C ILE A 18 -4.42 8.86 -46.58
N PRO A 19 -4.00 9.17 -45.33
CA PRO A 19 -4.68 8.67 -44.14
C PRO A 19 -5.96 9.50 -43.93
N VAL A 20 -7.12 8.84 -44.03
CA VAL A 20 -8.44 9.51 -43.96
C VAL A 20 -9.06 9.42 -42.57
N GLY A 21 -8.77 8.38 -41.80
CA GLY A 21 -9.35 8.16 -40.48
C GLY A 21 -8.39 7.50 -39.51
N LEU A 22 -8.58 7.77 -38.21
CA LEU A 22 -7.79 7.22 -37.12
C LEU A 22 -8.72 6.72 -36.02
N SER A 23 -8.47 5.50 -35.55
CA SER A 23 -9.12 4.93 -34.38
C SER A 23 -8.10 4.13 -33.58
N PHE A 24 -8.13 4.26 -32.26
CA PHE A 24 -7.27 3.53 -31.33
C PHE A 24 -8.01 3.23 -30.03
N PHE A 25 -7.52 2.24 -29.28
CA PHE A 25 -8.05 1.84 -27.99
C PHE A 25 -6.91 1.53 -27.02
N GLN A 26 -7.19 1.59 -25.72
CA GLN A 26 -6.26 1.23 -24.66
C GLN A 26 -6.61 -0.16 -24.12
N THR A 27 -5.60 -0.93 -23.75
CA THR A 27 -5.74 -2.27 -23.17
C THR A 27 -4.82 -2.44 -21.99
N GLU A 28 -5.28 -3.18 -20.99
CA GLU A 28 -4.48 -3.60 -19.85
C GLU A 28 -4.14 -5.09 -19.97
N TRP A 29 -3.20 -5.54 -19.15
CA TRP A 29 -2.85 -6.94 -19.08
C TRP A 29 -4.00 -7.76 -18.47
N ASP A 30 -4.23 -8.95 -19.03
CA ASP A 30 -5.21 -9.92 -18.55
C ASP A 30 -4.66 -11.35 -18.73
N LEU A 31 -5.27 -12.33 -18.06
CA LEU A 31 -4.92 -13.75 -18.12
C LEU A 31 -4.95 -14.31 -19.55
N SER A 32 -5.77 -13.74 -20.43
CA SER A 32 -5.83 -14.09 -21.86
C SER A 32 -4.52 -13.82 -22.62
N VAL A 33 -3.70 -12.87 -22.16
CA VAL A 33 -2.39 -12.57 -22.78
C VAL A 33 -1.42 -13.73 -22.62
N LYS A 34 -1.51 -14.44 -21.49
CA LYS A 34 -0.64 -15.57 -21.17
C LYS A 34 -0.78 -16.71 -22.18
N SER A 35 -2.01 -17.12 -22.51
CA SER A 35 -2.24 -18.14 -23.55
C SER A 35 -1.72 -17.70 -24.90
N VAL A 36 -1.81 -16.41 -25.22
CA VAL A 36 -1.28 -15.89 -26.50
C VAL A 36 0.23 -16.07 -26.61
N PHE A 37 0.98 -15.81 -25.53
CA PHE A 37 2.43 -15.98 -25.51
C PHE A 37 2.88 -17.45 -25.64
N TYR A 38 2.22 -18.35 -24.93
CA TYR A 38 2.57 -19.78 -24.98
C TYR A 38 2.12 -20.44 -26.27
N ASP A 39 0.88 -20.21 -26.72
CA ASP A 39 0.29 -20.99 -27.81
C ASP A 39 0.71 -20.49 -29.20
N TYR A 40 0.82 -19.17 -29.39
CA TYR A 40 1.10 -18.59 -30.71
C TYR A 40 2.55 -18.19 -30.90
N PHE A 41 3.21 -17.75 -29.82
CA PHE A 41 4.57 -17.24 -29.89
C PHE A 41 5.62 -18.24 -29.40
N ASP A 42 5.23 -19.30 -28.67
CA ASP A 42 6.13 -20.26 -28.03
C ASP A 42 7.23 -19.56 -27.21
N LEU A 43 6.84 -18.47 -26.52
CA LEU A 43 7.72 -17.62 -25.72
C LEU A 43 7.24 -17.59 -24.28
N LYS A 44 8.20 -17.45 -23.36
CA LYS A 44 7.88 -17.18 -21.96
C LYS A 44 7.38 -15.73 -21.81
N GLU A 45 6.30 -15.57 -21.06
CA GLU A 45 5.73 -14.27 -20.73
C GLU A 45 6.75 -13.36 -20.02
N PRO A 46 6.99 -12.14 -20.54
CA PRO A 46 7.82 -11.14 -19.86
C PRO A 46 7.02 -10.47 -18.74
N VAL A 47 7.62 -10.39 -17.55
CA VAL A 47 7.06 -9.68 -16.39
C VAL A 47 7.87 -8.42 -16.17
N TYR A 48 7.18 -7.28 -16.14
CA TYR A 48 7.78 -5.97 -15.88
C TYR A 48 7.26 -5.45 -14.55
N GLU A 49 8.18 -4.91 -13.76
CA GLU A 49 7.86 -4.17 -12.54
C GLU A 49 8.28 -2.71 -12.76
N PHE A 50 7.44 -1.78 -12.32
CA PHE A 50 7.79 -0.38 -12.34
C PHE A 50 8.71 -0.09 -11.16
N ASP A 51 9.96 0.27 -11.45
CA ASP A 51 10.92 0.70 -10.43
C ASP A 51 10.69 2.18 -10.10
N PHE A 52 10.21 2.45 -8.89
CA PHE A 52 10.02 3.82 -8.43
C PHE A 52 11.36 4.40 -8.00
N GLU A 53 11.71 5.58 -8.52
CA GLU A 53 12.90 6.30 -8.08
C GLU A 53 12.90 6.46 -6.56
N THR A 54 13.99 6.02 -5.93
CA THR A 54 14.15 6.16 -4.49
C THR A 54 14.27 7.64 -4.13
N LYS A 55 13.46 8.11 -3.18
CA LYS A 55 13.56 9.48 -2.68
C LYS A 55 14.97 9.73 -2.13
N PHE A 56 15.60 10.81 -2.58
CA PHE A 56 16.87 11.24 -2.01
C PHE A 56 16.65 11.73 -0.57
N VAL A 57 17.26 11.03 0.39
CA VAL A 57 17.29 11.44 1.79
C VAL A 57 18.67 12.05 2.06
N PRO A 58 18.76 13.34 2.44
CA PRO A 58 20.04 13.97 2.76
C PRO A 58 20.68 13.31 3.98
N ARG A 59 22.01 13.38 4.17
CA ARG A 59 22.63 12.81 5.38
C ARG A 59 22.08 13.47 6.65
N MET A 60 21.83 12.67 7.69
CA MET A 60 21.35 13.16 8.98
C MET A 60 22.35 14.17 9.57
N GLU A 61 21.87 15.38 9.84
CA GLU A 61 22.59 16.41 10.56
C GLU A 61 22.26 16.28 12.05
N LYS A 62 23.27 16.48 12.91
CA LYS A 62 23.05 16.45 14.37
C LYS A 62 22.07 17.55 14.83
N TYR A 63 22.13 18.70 14.17
CA TYR A 63 21.28 19.86 14.42
C TYR A 63 20.84 20.43 13.07
N PRO A 64 19.66 20.04 12.55
CA PRO A 64 19.18 20.56 11.28
C PRO A 64 18.98 22.07 11.38
N LYS A 65 19.50 22.81 10.38
CA LYS A 65 19.35 24.27 10.32
C LYS A 65 17.91 24.68 10.05
N ASP A 66 17.20 23.88 9.26
CA ASP A 66 15.81 24.09 8.94
C ASP A 66 14.90 23.53 10.03
N ILE A 67 13.85 24.27 10.37
CA ILE A 67 12.88 23.89 11.38
C ILE A 67 11.98 22.79 10.80
N GLN A 68 12.45 21.55 10.90
CA GLN A 68 11.64 20.37 10.59
C GLN A 68 10.94 19.85 11.85
N PRO A 69 9.71 19.33 11.74
CA PRO A 69 9.08 18.65 12.86
C PRO A 69 9.90 17.42 13.24
N PHE A 70 10.35 17.38 14.50
CA PHE A 70 11.25 16.37 15.04
C PHE A 70 10.84 14.93 14.68
N ASN A 71 9.56 14.60 14.80
CA ASN A 71 9.07 13.25 14.54
C ASN A 71 9.31 12.80 13.10
N TRP A 72 9.05 13.67 12.11
CA TRP A 72 9.26 13.32 10.70
C TRP A 72 10.73 13.20 10.37
N TYR A 73 11.53 14.15 10.87
CA TYR A 73 12.96 14.15 10.66
C TYR A 73 13.57 12.84 11.14
N ILE A 74 13.34 12.47 12.41
CA ILE A 74 13.89 11.24 12.95
C ILE A 74 13.32 10.02 12.21
N GLN A 75 12.02 9.94 11.99
CA GLN A 75 11.40 8.79 11.32
C GLN A 75 11.91 8.55 9.89
N GLU A 76 12.36 9.59 9.18
CA GLU A 76 12.93 9.44 7.84
C GLU A 76 14.27 8.68 7.86
N TYR A 77 15.05 8.84 8.92
CA TYR A 77 16.33 8.16 9.13
C TYR A 77 16.24 6.86 9.90
N MET A 78 15.10 6.57 10.51
CA MET A 78 14.90 5.37 11.32
C MET A 78 14.68 4.15 10.45
N ASP A 79 15.17 3.01 10.93
CA ASP A 79 14.88 1.73 10.31
C ASP A 79 13.38 1.42 10.41
N LYS A 80 12.79 1.00 9.29
CA LYS A 80 11.37 0.63 9.20
C LYS A 80 10.97 -0.42 10.25
N LYS A 81 11.91 -1.29 10.64
CA LYS A 81 11.68 -2.32 11.67
C LYS A 81 11.41 -1.71 13.04
N GLU A 82 12.19 -0.72 13.44
CA GLU A 82 12.05 -0.05 14.74
C GLU A 82 10.75 0.76 14.79
N ILE A 83 10.41 1.43 13.70
CA ILE A 83 9.12 2.13 13.54
C ILE A 83 7.96 1.14 13.74
N ASN A 84 8.02 -0.01 13.08
CA ASN A 84 6.98 -1.03 13.19
C ASN A 84 6.89 -1.61 14.61
N GLU A 85 8.02 -1.80 15.28
CA GLU A 85 8.06 -2.27 16.66
C GLU A 85 7.39 -1.27 17.61
N GLN A 86 7.64 0.03 17.44
CA GLN A 86 7.00 1.09 18.23
C GLN A 86 5.48 1.11 18.00
N VAL A 87 5.06 1.11 16.72
CA VAL A 87 3.64 1.06 16.34
C VAL A 87 2.96 -0.18 16.95
N MET A 88 3.64 -1.33 16.92
CA MET A 88 3.11 -2.57 17.49
C MET A 88 3.00 -2.49 19.02
N LYS A 89 4.00 -1.92 19.71
CA LYS A 89 3.92 -1.70 21.16
C LYS A 89 2.76 -0.78 21.53
N ASP A 90 2.54 0.28 20.77
CA ASP A 90 1.41 1.19 21.00
C ASP A 90 0.07 0.52 20.75
N TYR A 91 0.00 -0.35 19.74
CA TYR A 91 -1.17 -1.18 19.51
C TYR A 91 -1.43 -2.15 20.66
N LEU A 92 -0.39 -2.82 21.17
CA LEU A 92 -0.50 -3.74 22.29
C LEU A 92 -0.92 -3.04 23.60
N LYS A 93 -0.60 -1.77 23.80
CA LYS A 93 -1.10 -0.98 24.95
C LYS A 93 -2.60 -0.74 24.88
N ILE A 94 -3.16 -0.65 23.67
CA ILE A 94 -4.60 -0.42 23.43
C ILE A 94 -5.38 -1.73 23.59
N LEU A 95 -4.77 -2.85 23.18
CA LEU A 95 -5.36 -4.18 23.30
C LEU A 95 -5.38 -4.67 24.75
N SER A 96 -6.52 -5.22 25.17
CA SER A 96 -6.56 -6.08 26.35
C SER A 96 -6.14 -7.49 25.96
N PRO A 97 -5.33 -8.21 26.77
CA PRO A 97 -4.94 -9.59 26.48
C PRO A 97 -6.13 -10.58 26.49
N PHE A 98 -7.27 -10.20 27.07
CA PHE A 98 -8.45 -11.07 27.20
C PHE A 98 -9.75 -10.43 26.70
N GLY A 99 -9.69 -9.20 26.22
CA GLY A 99 -10.84 -8.46 25.72
C GLY A 99 -10.79 -8.31 24.21
N ASP A 100 -11.95 -8.06 23.62
CA ASP A 100 -11.99 -7.55 22.25
C ASP A 100 -11.28 -6.20 22.22
N ALA A 101 -10.61 -5.91 21.11
CA ALA A 101 -10.01 -4.59 20.95
C ALA A 101 -11.12 -3.51 21.03
N PRO A 102 -10.78 -2.22 21.18
CA PRO A 102 -11.78 -1.16 21.05
C PRO A 102 -12.15 -0.91 19.59
N GLU A 103 -13.45 -0.91 19.29
CA GLU A 103 -13.99 -0.50 17.98
C GLU A 103 -13.52 0.92 17.60
N PRO A 104 -13.34 1.22 16.30
CA PRO A 104 -13.06 2.59 15.89
C PRO A 104 -14.21 3.48 16.33
N ALA A 105 -13.89 4.69 16.80
CA ALA A 105 -14.90 5.73 16.81
C ALA A 105 -15.43 5.92 15.38
N LYS A 106 -16.76 5.81 15.20
CA LYS A 106 -17.45 6.06 13.93
C LYS A 106 -17.01 7.37 13.26
N TYR A 107 -16.71 8.37 14.08
CA TYR A 107 -16.16 9.65 13.65
C TYR A 107 -14.86 9.95 14.41
N PRO A 108 -13.68 9.65 13.82
CA PRO A 108 -12.42 9.66 14.55
C PRO A 108 -11.98 11.03 15.09
N LEU A 109 -12.46 12.12 14.50
CA LEU A 109 -11.94 13.47 14.79
C LEU A 109 -12.83 14.31 15.70
N ILE A 110 -14.09 13.91 15.93
CA ILE A 110 -15.06 14.73 16.66
C ILE A 110 -14.63 14.90 18.14
N ASP A 111 -14.15 13.82 18.75
CA ASP A 111 -13.74 13.81 20.17
C ASP A 111 -12.24 14.03 20.36
N LEU A 112 -11.55 14.67 19.42
CA LEU A 112 -10.11 14.93 19.54
C LEU A 112 -9.84 16.23 20.32
N LYS A 113 -10.36 16.35 21.54
CA LYS A 113 -10.00 17.45 22.46
C LYS A 113 -8.76 17.06 23.26
N ARG A 114 -7.59 17.17 22.65
CA ARG A 114 -6.30 16.98 23.35
C ARG A 114 -5.57 18.30 23.45
N GLU A 115 -5.29 18.75 24.67
CA GLU A 115 -4.40 19.87 24.93
C GLU A 115 -2.94 19.43 24.72
N GLY A 116 -2.09 20.34 24.24
CA GLY A 116 -0.67 20.08 24.02
C GLY A 116 -0.14 20.55 22.65
N PRO A 117 1.14 20.22 22.37
CA PRO A 117 1.83 20.63 21.16
C PRO A 117 1.18 20.09 19.88
N ARG A 118 1.42 20.78 18.75
CA ARG A 118 0.86 20.40 17.43
C ARG A 118 1.26 18.99 17.00
N TRP A 119 2.48 18.55 17.28
CA TRP A 119 2.97 17.22 16.90
C TRP A 119 2.21 16.11 17.62
N PHE A 120 1.89 16.28 18.91
CA PHE A 120 1.13 15.31 19.71
C PHE A 120 -0.31 15.18 19.20
N LYS A 121 -0.91 16.31 18.83
CA LYS A 121 -2.23 16.34 18.17
C LYS A 121 -2.19 15.65 16.82
N PHE A 122 -1.17 15.95 16.01
CA PHE A 122 -0.99 15.38 14.67
C PHE A 122 -0.78 13.85 14.71
N GLU A 123 -0.02 13.36 15.68
CA GLU A 123 0.17 11.94 15.92
C GLU A 123 -1.14 11.25 16.33
N ALA A 124 -1.88 11.82 17.29
CA ALA A 124 -3.19 11.31 17.68
C ALA A 124 -4.18 11.27 16.50
N GLU A 125 -4.16 12.29 15.65
CA GLU A 125 -4.93 12.30 14.40
C GLU A 125 -4.51 11.17 13.46
N ASN A 126 -3.21 10.95 13.25
CA ASN A 126 -2.72 9.92 12.35
C ASN A 126 -3.02 8.51 12.84
N VAL A 127 -2.95 8.27 14.15
CA VAL A 127 -3.38 7.01 14.76
C VAL A 127 -4.86 6.76 14.50
N ARG A 128 -5.72 7.75 14.75
CA ARG A 128 -7.17 7.60 14.54
C ARG A 128 -7.57 7.52 13.05
N LYS A 129 -6.89 8.28 12.18
CA LYS A 129 -7.09 8.28 10.72
C LYS A 129 -6.37 7.13 10.00
N ARG A 130 -5.52 6.37 10.70
CA ARG A 130 -4.69 5.28 10.14
C ARG A 130 -3.83 5.72 8.96
N ARG A 131 -3.16 6.86 9.12
CA ARG A 131 -2.27 7.42 8.11
C ARG A 131 -0.83 6.98 8.34
N HIS A 132 -0.07 6.93 7.24
CA HIS A 132 1.37 6.64 7.26
C HIS A 132 1.68 5.28 7.90
N GLN A 133 2.50 5.28 8.96
CA GLN A 133 3.00 4.10 9.66
C GLN A 133 1.87 3.35 10.40
N TYR A 134 0.77 4.04 10.74
CA TYR A 134 -0.38 3.46 11.42
C TYR A 134 -1.40 2.79 10.48
N SER A 135 -1.16 2.81 9.16
CA SER A 135 -2.03 2.15 8.17
C SER A 135 -1.98 0.62 8.25
N GLN A 136 -0.83 0.09 8.69
CA GLN A 136 -0.57 -1.35 8.79
C GLN A 136 -1.28 -2.02 9.96
N ILE A 137 -1.95 -1.25 10.83
CA ILE A 137 -2.74 -1.78 11.94
C ILE A 137 -4.05 -2.38 11.38
N PRO A 138 -4.24 -3.71 11.36
CA PRO A 138 -5.43 -4.30 10.75
C PRO A 138 -6.69 -3.97 11.56
N PHE A 139 -7.78 -3.57 10.88
CA PHE A 139 -9.12 -3.49 11.49
C PHE A 139 -9.81 -4.86 11.58
N LYS A 140 -9.26 -5.88 10.90
CA LYS A 140 -10.02 -7.05 10.46
C LYS A 140 -10.30 -8.13 11.53
N TYR A 141 -10.10 -7.82 12.81
CA TYR A 141 -10.57 -8.67 13.92
C TYR A 141 -11.86 -8.14 14.57
N PHE A 142 -12.54 -7.20 13.90
CA PHE A 142 -13.78 -6.56 14.35
C PHE A 142 -14.97 -6.71 13.39
N SER A 143 -14.99 -7.78 12.60
CA SER A 143 -16.30 -8.27 12.16
C SER A 143 -16.89 -9.06 13.32
N PRO A 144 -18.17 -8.90 13.69
CA PRO A 144 -18.85 -9.70 14.72
C PRO A 144 -19.00 -11.18 14.36
N THR A 145 -18.21 -11.71 13.44
CA THR A 145 -18.40 -13.04 12.88
C THR A 145 -17.06 -13.73 12.83
N ASN A 146 -16.93 -14.77 13.66
CA ASN A 146 -15.80 -15.67 13.82
C ASN A 146 -14.72 -15.13 14.76
N SER A 147 -15.16 -14.88 16.00
CA SER A 147 -14.30 -14.91 17.18
C SER A 147 -13.45 -16.18 17.15
N ILE A 148 -12.19 -16.06 17.53
CA ILE A 148 -11.29 -17.19 17.80
C ILE A 148 -11.98 -18.25 18.71
N ARG A 149 -12.95 -17.85 19.54
CA ARG A 149 -13.82 -18.77 20.31
C ARG A 149 -14.73 -19.67 19.45
N GLU A 150 -15.28 -19.19 18.34
CA GLU A 150 -16.08 -20.01 17.42
C GLU A 150 -15.21 -20.97 16.63
N GLN A 151 -13.99 -20.54 16.27
CA GLN A 151 -12.99 -21.43 15.67
C GLN A 151 -12.54 -22.52 16.65
N ILE A 152 -12.37 -22.20 17.94
CA ILE A 152 -12.01 -23.18 19.00
C ILE A 152 -13.16 -24.16 19.29
N LYS A 153 -14.43 -23.71 19.25
CA LYS A 153 -15.60 -24.60 19.41
C LYS A 153 -15.74 -25.63 18.29
N ASN A 154 -15.25 -25.30 17.10
CA ASN A 154 -15.31 -26.19 15.92
C ASN A 154 -14.06 -27.07 15.78
N LEU A 155 -13.11 -27.02 16.72
CA LEU A 155 -11.99 -27.96 16.76
C LEU A 155 -12.46 -29.30 17.35
N PRO A 156 -12.23 -30.44 16.68
CA PRO A 156 -12.71 -31.76 17.10
C PRO A 156 -11.85 -32.33 18.23
N PHE A 157 -11.66 -31.60 19.33
CA PHE A 157 -10.75 -31.99 20.41
C PHE A 157 -11.43 -32.10 21.79
N GLN A 158 -12.70 -32.49 21.83
CA GLN A 158 -13.41 -32.88 23.05
C GLN A 158 -14.33 -34.07 22.77
N GLN A 159 -13.76 -35.18 22.29
CA GLN A 159 -14.37 -36.51 22.35
C GLN A 159 -13.31 -37.55 22.71
N GLU A 160 -12.58 -37.35 23.80
CA GLU A 160 -11.92 -38.47 24.47
C GLU A 160 -12.02 -38.30 25.99
N LYS A 161 -12.68 -39.32 26.58
CA LYS A 161 -12.89 -39.66 28.00
C LYS A 161 -14.15 -39.12 28.68
#